data_AF-A0AAW0P9J1-F1
#
_entry.id   AF-A0AAW0P9J1-F1
#
_cell.length_a   1.000
_cell.length_b   1.000
_cell.length_c   1.000
_cell.angle_alpha   90.00
_cell.angle_beta   90.00
_cell.angle_gamma   90.00
#
_symmetry.space_group_name_H-M   'P 1'
#
loop_
_entity.id
_entity.type
_entity.pdbx_description
1 polymer ?
#
loop_
_entity_poly.entity_id
_entity_poly.type
_entity_poly.pdbx_seq_one_letter_code
_entity_poly.pdbx_strand_id
1 'polypeptide(L)'
;MNVAAALKTKRLRTTKRQFSYEAPDEPLNDALRKLEISFFNAVVDVAVASLRERTEMMSDVASIFSVLITFPNLPENELEKQARDLANTLTSGEHSDFDAEQLIAEMLSFPTWPKQKMTAFELLVFLQEKNLREIYPNLWVALRVAVTIPVTVASAERSFSKLKLIKNYLRSTMSQERLNGLALISINQEVSRQLSFDQTIDAFAARKSRRVDF
;
A
#
# COMPACT_ATOMS: atom_id res chain seq x y z
N MET A 1 -22.59 16.00 -28.90
CA MET A 1 -21.90 17.03 -29.69
C MET A 1 -20.40 16.91 -29.42
N ASN A 2 -19.64 16.27 -30.31
CA ASN A 2 -18.18 16.18 -30.22
C ASN A 2 -17.59 17.40 -30.92
N VAL A 3 -17.48 18.51 -30.19
CA VAL A 3 -16.69 19.65 -30.67
C VAL A 3 -15.23 19.31 -30.39
N ALA A 4 -14.44 19.09 -31.44
CA ALA A 4 -13.00 18.93 -31.30
C ALA A 4 -12.43 20.19 -30.66
N ALA A 5 -11.73 20.05 -29.53
CA ALA A 5 -11.07 21.17 -28.86
C ALA A 5 -9.95 21.70 -29.78
N ALA A 6 -10.23 22.77 -30.52
CA ALA A 6 -9.25 23.43 -31.36
C ALA A 6 -8.49 24.49 -30.55
N LEU A 7 -7.25 24.18 -30.18
CA LEU A 7 -6.35 25.15 -29.54
C LEU A 7 -5.92 26.19 -30.59
N LYS A 8 -6.48 27.40 -30.51
CA LYS A 8 -6.12 28.50 -31.41
C LYS A 8 -4.70 28.98 -31.12
N THR A 9 -3.81 28.86 -32.10
CA THR A 9 -2.47 29.46 -32.06
C THR A 9 -2.58 30.98 -32.18
N LYS A 10 -2.19 31.71 -31.13
CA LYS A 10 -2.17 33.18 -31.13
C LYS A 10 -0.74 33.67 -31.35
N ARG A 11 -0.49 34.33 -32.48
CA ARG A 11 0.81 34.97 -32.74
C ARG A 11 1.06 36.08 -31.71
N LEU A 12 2.06 35.90 -30.87
CA LEU A 12 2.50 36.92 -29.92
C LEU A 12 3.40 37.92 -30.65
N ARG A 13 3.11 39.22 -30.53
CA ARG A 13 3.95 40.28 -31.10
C ARG A 13 5.12 40.53 -30.16
N THR A 14 6.34 40.27 -30.60
CA THR A 14 7.55 40.56 -29.82
C THR A 14 8.20 41.85 -30.33
N THR A 15 8.76 42.63 -29.43
CA THR A 15 9.64 43.77 -29.73
C THR A 15 11.02 43.42 -29.20
N LYS A 16 12.09 43.64 -29.98
CA LYS A 16 13.47 43.41 -29.52
C LYS A 16 13.74 44.29 -28.30
N ARG A 17 14.04 43.67 -27.18
CA ARG A 17 14.42 44.34 -25.92
C ARG A 17 15.89 44.12 -25.53
N GLN A 18 16.59 43.22 -26.21
CA GLN A 18 17.96 42.79 -25.90
C GLN A 18 18.94 43.07 -27.06
N PHE A 19 20.23 43.15 -26.72
CA PHE A 19 21.32 43.38 -27.68
C PHE A 19 21.48 42.19 -28.64
N SER A 20 22.06 42.41 -29.82
CA SER A 20 22.13 41.40 -30.88
C SER A 20 22.96 40.15 -30.58
N TYR A 21 23.79 40.18 -29.53
CA TYR A 21 24.60 39.05 -29.08
C TYR A 21 23.92 38.24 -27.95
N GLU A 22 22.81 38.71 -27.40
CA GLU A 22 22.00 37.98 -26.43
C GLU A 22 20.93 37.19 -27.20
N ALA A 23 20.90 35.88 -27.01
CA ALA A 23 19.83 35.05 -27.54
C ALA A 23 18.55 35.36 -26.75
N PRO A 24 17.44 35.78 -27.40
CA PRO A 24 16.18 35.91 -26.69
C PRO A 24 15.71 34.52 -26.26
N ASP A 25 15.20 34.39 -25.03
CA ASP A 25 14.40 33.22 -24.66
C ASP A 25 13.26 33.11 -25.67
N GLU A 26 13.29 32.10 -26.54
CA GLU A 26 12.24 31.89 -27.53
C GLU A 26 10.96 31.51 -26.79
N PRO A 27 9.93 32.39 -26.77
CA PRO A 27 8.70 32.06 -26.08
C PRO A 27 8.04 30.89 -26.81
N LEU A 28 7.53 29.95 -26.02
CA LEU A 28 6.88 28.76 -26.53
C LEU A 28 5.57 29.13 -27.25
N ASN A 29 5.65 29.25 -28.57
CA ASN A 29 4.59 29.82 -29.42
C ASN A 29 3.48 28.80 -29.76
N ASP A 30 3.79 27.51 -29.68
CA ASP A 30 2.81 26.45 -29.90
C ASP A 30 2.01 26.19 -28.60
N ALA A 31 0.70 26.36 -28.69
CA ALA A 31 -0.22 26.15 -27.57
C ALA A 31 -0.22 24.70 -27.09
N LEU A 32 -0.05 23.73 -27.99
CA LEU A 32 0.02 22.31 -27.64
C LEU A 32 1.28 22.02 -26.85
N ARG A 33 2.43 22.41 -27.38
CA ARG A 33 3.72 22.24 -26.70
C ARG A 33 3.80 23.02 -25.38
N LYS A 34 3.12 24.17 -25.27
CA LYS A 34 3.01 24.90 -24.01
C LYS A 34 2.20 24.14 -22.97
N LEU A 35 1.06 23.56 -23.36
CA LEU A 35 0.26 22.68 -22.50
C LEU A 35 1.04 21.43 -22.09
N GLU A 36 1.75 20.82 -23.04
CA GLU A 36 2.59 19.65 -22.81
C GLU A 36 3.66 19.94 -21.74
N ILE A 37 4.44 21.01 -21.91
CA ILE A 37 5.57 21.30 -21.02
C ILE A 37 5.09 21.87 -19.66
N SER A 38 4.15 22.81 -19.66
CA SER A 38 3.76 23.51 -18.42
C SER A 38 2.77 22.73 -17.55
N PHE A 39 1.99 21.82 -18.14
CA PHE A 39 0.96 21.08 -17.42
C PHE A 39 1.20 19.58 -17.49
N PHE A 40 1.25 18.99 -18.69
CA PHE A 40 1.32 17.52 -18.81
C PHE A 40 2.60 16.96 -18.19
N ASN A 41 3.77 17.49 -18.57
CA ASN A 41 5.05 17.06 -18.01
C ASN A 41 5.12 17.33 -16.51
N ALA A 42 4.65 18.49 -16.05
CA ALA A 42 4.59 18.79 -14.62
C ALA A 42 3.75 17.76 -13.83
N VAL A 43 2.60 17.35 -14.36
CA VAL A 43 1.75 16.31 -13.73
C VAL A 43 2.44 14.94 -13.78
N VAL A 44 3.08 14.58 -14.89
CA VAL A 44 3.83 13.33 -15.02
C VAL A 44 5.02 13.29 -14.06
N ASP A 45 5.77 14.39 -13.95
CA ASP A 45 6.91 14.50 -13.05
C ASP A 45 6.48 14.35 -11.59
N VAL A 46 5.36 14.96 -11.19
CA VAL A 46 4.77 14.77 -9.85
C VAL A 46 4.36 13.31 -9.65
N ALA A 47 3.73 12.67 -10.64
CA ALA A 47 3.35 11.27 -10.54
C ALA A 47 4.59 10.37 -10.39
N VAL A 48 5.63 10.60 -11.20
CA VAL A 48 6.90 9.85 -11.14
C VAL A 48 7.59 10.06 -9.79
N ALA A 49 7.67 11.30 -9.30
CA ALA A 49 8.26 11.61 -8.01
C ALA A 49 7.52 10.88 -6.88
N SER A 50 6.18 10.93 -6.87
CA SER A 50 5.38 10.24 -5.85
C SER A 50 5.54 8.71 -5.88
N LEU A 51 5.70 8.13 -7.08
CA LEU A 51 5.96 6.69 -7.22
C LEU A 51 7.35 6.31 -6.72
N ARG A 52 8.36 7.14 -7.02
CA ARG A 52 9.74 6.93 -6.55
C ARG A 52 9.83 7.01 -5.04
N GLU A 53 9.30 8.07 -4.45
CA GLU A 53 9.25 8.25 -3.00
C GLU A 53 8.58 7.04 -2.31
N ARG A 54 7.45 6.57 -2.85
CA ARG A 54 6.78 5.38 -2.32
C ARG A 54 7.62 4.11 -2.46
N THR A 55 8.36 3.92 -3.56
CA THR A 55 9.23 2.75 -3.72
C THR A 55 10.44 2.78 -2.79
N GLU A 56 10.99 3.97 -2.53
CA GLU A 56 12.09 4.16 -1.57
C GLU A 56 11.62 3.85 -0.15
N MET A 57 10.48 4.40 0.28
CA MET A 57 9.90 4.09 1.59
C MET A 57 9.64 2.57 1.77
N MET A 58 9.17 1.88 0.73
CA MET A 58 8.97 0.42 0.80
C MET A 58 10.30 -0.34 0.92
N SER A 59 11.36 0.16 0.28
CA SER A 59 12.71 -0.40 0.43
C SER A 59 13.24 -0.20 1.84
N ASP A 60 13.02 0.96 2.45
CA ASP A 60 13.43 1.25 3.82
C ASP A 60 12.72 0.33 4.81
N VAL A 61 11.40 0.17 4.67
CA VAL A 61 10.63 -0.77 5.49
C VAL A 61 11.12 -2.21 5.29
N ALA A 62 11.37 -2.62 4.05
CA ALA A 62 11.93 -3.95 3.78
C ALA A 62 13.30 -4.15 4.44
N SER A 63 14.13 -3.10 4.54
CA SER A 63 15.42 -3.17 5.21
C SER A 63 15.29 -3.40 6.72
N ILE A 64 14.33 -2.74 7.38
CA ILE A 64 14.08 -2.87 8.82
C ILE A 64 13.64 -4.29 9.19
N PHE A 65 12.75 -4.88 8.38
CA PHE A 65 12.23 -6.24 8.61
C PHE A 65 13.13 -7.35 8.06
N SER A 66 14.23 -7.01 7.36
CA SER A 66 15.10 -7.98 6.70
C SER A 66 15.71 -8.99 7.68
N VAL A 67 15.96 -8.56 8.92
CA VAL A 67 16.50 -9.39 10.02
C VAL A 67 15.68 -10.67 10.24
N LEU A 68 14.36 -10.62 10.06
CA LEU A 68 13.47 -11.77 10.25
C LEU A 68 13.70 -12.90 9.24
N ILE A 69 14.42 -12.61 8.15
CA ILE A 69 14.78 -13.58 7.10
C ILE A 69 16.28 -13.88 7.12
N THR A 70 17.12 -12.91 7.49
CA THR A 70 18.58 -13.01 7.40
C THR A 70 19.24 -13.50 8.68
N PHE A 71 18.54 -13.52 9.83
CA PHE A 71 19.12 -13.93 11.13
C PHE A 71 19.89 -15.26 11.15
N PRO A 72 19.58 -16.30 10.34
CA PRO A 72 20.36 -17.55 10.37
C PRO A 72 21.80 -17.41 9.89
N ASN A 73 22.09 -16.38 9.10
CA ASN A 73 23.41 -16.16 8.49
C ASN A 73 24.10 -14.90 9.04
N LEU A 74 23.49 -14.22 10.03
CA LEU A 74 24.03 -13.00 10.61
C LEU A 74 24.93 -13.32 11.81
N PRO A 75 26.05 -12.59 11.99
CA PRO A 75 26.82 -12.67 13.23
C PRO A 75 26.00 -12.08 14.38
N GLU A 76 26.21 -12.61 15.59
CA GLU A 76 25.43 -12.28 16.79
C GLU A 76 25.37 -10.77 17.07
N ASN A 77 26.49 -10.05 16.95
CA ASN A 77 26.53 -8.60 17.15
C ASN A 77 25.67 -7.81 16.14
N GLU A 78 25.60 -8.25 14.89
CA GLU A 78 24.73 -7.60 13.88
C GLU A 78 23.26 -7.97 14.10
N LEU A 79 22.99 -9.21 14.51
CA LEU A 79 21.66 -9.68 14.84
C LEU A 79 21.06 -8.87 16.00
N GLU A 80 21.80 -8.70 17.09
CA GLU A 80 21.36 -7.91 18.25
C GLU A 80 21.00 -6.48 17.85
N LYS A 81 21.87 -5.84 17.06
CA LYS A 81 21.65 -4.48 16.60
C LYS A 81 20.38 -4.38 15.75
N GLN A 82 20.25 -5.22 14.73
CA GLN A 82 19.09 -5.18 13.83
C GLN A 82 17.78 -5.54 14.53
N ALA A 83 17.80 -6.49 15.47
CA ALA A 83 16.62 -6.86 16.25
C ALA A 83 16.18 -5.72 17.18
N ARG A 84 17.12 -5.01 17.81
CA ARG A 84 16.81 -3.81 18.61
C ARG A 84 16.28 -2.67 17.75
N ASP A 85 16.88 -2.43 16.58
CA ASP A 85 16.40 -1.42 15.63
C ASP A 85 14.95 -1.71 15.18
N LEU A 86 14.64 -2.98 14.93
CA LEU A 86 13.27 -3.42 14.61
C LEU A 86 12.31 -3.18 15.79
N ALA A 87 12.69 -3.56 17.01
CA ALA A 87 11.85 -3.35 18.20
C ALA A 87 11.59 -1.85 18.46
N ASN A 88 12.62 -1.01 18.31
CA ASN A 88 12.51 0.44 18.43
C ASN A 88 11.55 1.01 17.37
N THR A 89 11.60 0.50 16.14
CA THR A 89 10.69 0.91 15.06
C THR A 89 9.23 0.57 15.38
N LEU A 90 9.01 -0.53 16.10
CA LEU A 90 7.68 -1.01 16.51
C LEU A 90 7.31 -0.59 17.93
N THR A 91 7.99 0.42 18.47
CA THR A 91 7.65 1.03 19.76
C THR A 91 6.92 2.35 19.52
N SER A 92 5.75 2.50 20.15
CA SER A 92 4.99 3.74 20.16
C SER A 92 4.82 4.24 21.60
N GLY A 93 5.59 5.26 21.97
CA GLY A 93 5.62 5.78 23.34
C GLY A 93 6.17 4.73 24.31
N GLU A 94 5.35 4.30 25.27
CA GLU A 94 5.72 3.27 26.26
C GLU A 94 5.34 1.84 25.84
N HIS A 95 4.65 1.67 24.71
CA HIS A 95 4.15 0.37 24.27
C HIS A 95 4.98 -0.15 23.09
N SER A 96 5.62 -1.30 23.28
CA SER A 96 6.27 -2.06 22.20
C SER A 96 5.41 -3.26 21.83
N ASP A 97 5.35 -3.60 20.55
CA ASP A 97 4.65 -4.79 20.06
C ASP A 97 5.29 -6.11 20.56
N PHE A 98 6.58 -6.09 20.90
CA PHE A 98 7.32 -7.24 21.46
C PHE A 98 8.59 -6.83 22.22
N ASP A 99 9.18 -7.76 22.96
CA ASP A 99 10.42 -7.55 23.73
C ASP A 99 11.65 -7.87 22.87
N ALA A 100 12.59 -6.92 22.77
CA ALA A 100 13.77 -7.03 21.93
C ALA A 100 14.75 -8.12 22.40
N GLU A 101 14.97 -8.23 23.71
CA GLU A 101 15.93 -9.19 24.28
C GLU A 101 15.37 -10.62 24.18
N GLN A 102 14.07 -10.78 24.37
CA GLN A 102 13.39 -12.06 24.13
C GLN A 102 13.43 -12.45 22.65
N LEU A 103 13.20 -11.50 21.73
CA LEU A 103 13.30 -11.77 20.29
C LEU A 103 14.71 -12.27 19.90
N ILE A 104 15.76 -11.64 20.43
CA ILE A 104 17.15 -12.05 20.18
C ILE A 104 17.38 -13.48 20.70
N ALA A 105 16.96 -13.77 21.93
CA ALA A 105 17.09 -15.11 22.51
C ALA A 105 16.30 -16.16 21.70
N GLU A 106 15.11 -15.82 21.22
CA GLU A 106 14.30 -16.66 20.33
C GLU A 106 15.00 -16.93 19.00
N MET A 107 15.61 -15.92 18.38
CA MET A 107 16.35 -16.05 17.11
C MET A 107 17.62 -16.89 17.27
N LEU A 108 18.36 -16.74 18.36
CA LEU A 108 19.58 -17.51 18.64
C LEU A 108 19.27 -18.98 18.98
N SER A 109 18.15 -19.24 19.65
CA SER A 109 17.69 -20.59 19.98
C SER A 109 16.94 -21.28 18.83
N PHE A 110 16.73 -20.57 17.71
CA PHE A 110 15.98 -21.11 16.59
C PHE A 110 16.77 -22.23 15.89
N PRO A 111 16.17 -23.41 15.66
CA PRO A 111 16.86 -24.51 15.00
C PRO A 111 17.18 -24.20 13.54
N THR A 112 18.06 -25.01 12.94
CA THR A 112 18.44 -24.87 11.53
C THR A 112 17.20 -24.84 10.63
N TRP A 113 17.14 -23.83 9.75
CA TRP A 113 16.00 -23.62 8.88
C TRP A 113 15.75 -24.84 7.97
N PRO A 114 14.48 -25.26 7.78
CA PRO A 114 14.15 -26.39 6.89
C PRO A 114 14.56 -26.15 5.44
N LYS A 115 14.60 -24.88 5.00
CA LYS A 115 15.06 -24.45 3.68
C LYS A 115 15.98 -23.24 3.83
N GLN A 116 17.09 -23.24 3.11
CA GLN A 116 18.13 -22.19 3.16
C GLN A 116 17.65 -20.80 2.69
N LYS A 117 16.49 -20.73 2.03
CA LYS A 117 15.80 -19.49 1.66
C LYS A 117 14.30 -19.70 1.85
N MET A 118 13.73 -19.17 2.94
CA MET A 118 12.28 -19.06 3.11
C MET A 118 11.89 -17.59 3.15
N THR A 119 10.70 -17.28 2.64
CA THR A 119 10.09 -15.96 2.83
C THR A 119 9.54 -15.82 4.24
N ALA A 120 9.35 -14.59 4.73
CA ALA A 120 8.74 -14.34 6.04
C ALA A 120 7.35 -15.03 6.18
N PHE A 121 6.58 -15.11 5.09
CA PHE A 121 5.29 -15.81 5.08
C PHE A 121 5.45 -17.32 5.24
N GLU A 122 6.40 -17.94 4.53
CA GLU A 122 6.66 -19.37 4.67
C GLU A 122 7.17 -19.72 6.07
N LEU A 123 8.00 -18.87 6.67
CA LEU A 123 8.45 -19.04 8.05
C LEU A 123 7.27 -18.95 9.04
N LEU A 124 6.37 -17.98 8.82
CA LEU A 124 5.16 -17.86 9.63
C LEU A 124 4.27 -19.11 9.52
N VAL A 125 4.05 -19.63 8.31
CA VAL A 125 3.30 -20.88 8.10
C VAL A 125 3.99 -22.06 8.79
N PHE A 126 5.32 -22.15 8.70
CA PHE A 126 6.09 -23.20 9.36
C PHE A 126 5.93 -23.16 10.90
N LEU A 127 6.02 -21.97 11.51
CA LEU A 127 5.80 -21.80 12.95
C LEU A 127 4.39 -22.23 13.37
N GLN A 128 3.39 -21.93 12.54
CA GLN A 128 1.99 -22.31 12.76
C GLN A 128 1.80 -23.83 12.64
N GLU A 129 2.32 -24.46 11.59
CA GLU A 129 2.19 -25.91 11.36
C GLU A 129 2.88 -26.75 12.45
N LYS A 130 3.98 -26.24 13.00
CA LYS A 130 4.74 -26.90 14.07
C LYS A 130 4.27 -26.54 15.48
N ASN A 131 3.22 -25.72 15.62
CA ASN A 131 2.73 -25.21 16.91
C ASN A 131 3.83 -24.56 17.77
N LEU A 132 4.80 -23.88 17.13
CA LEU A 132 5.93 -23.25 17.82
C LEU A 132 5.62 -21.83 18.34
N ARG A 133 4.36 -21.40 18.26
CA ARG A 133 3.92 -20.07 18.68
C ARG A 133 4.18 -19.78 20.16
N GLU A 134 4.04 -20.78 21.02
CA GLU A 134 4.27 -20.62 22.46
C GLU A 134 5.77 -20.58 22.81
N ILE A 135 6.61 -21.14 21.94
CA ILE A 135 8.07 -21.19 22.12
C ILE A 135 8.72 -19.91 21.59
N TYR A 136 8.22 -19.38 20.46
CA TYR A 136 8.73 -18.17 19.82
C TYR A 136 7.64 -17.08 19.67
N PRO A 137 7.09 -16.57 20.78
CA PRO A 137 5.99 -15.61 20.74
C PRO A 137 6.39 -14.26 20.14
N ASN A 138 7.60 -13.75 20.41
CA ASN A 138 8.02 -12.44 19.90
C ASN A 138 8.34 -12.52 18.40
N LEU A 139 9.03 -13.57 17.97
CA LEU A 139 9.28 -13.85 16.54
C LEU A 139 7.97 -14.02 15.77
N TRP A 140 6.99 -14.69 16.37
CA TRP A 140 5.66 -14.85 15.79
C TRP A 140 4.96 -13.49 15.56
N VAL A 141 4.99 -12.60 16.56
CA VAL A 141 4.42 -11.25 16.42
C VAL A 141 5.15 -10.45 15.34
N ALA A 142 6.49 -10.42 15.38
CA ALA A 142 7.30 -9.70 14.41
C ALA A 142 7.04 -10.16 12.96
N LEU A 143 6.94 -11.48 12.74
CA LEU A 143 6.62 -12.05 11.43
C LEU A 143 5.20 -11.71 10.96
N ARG A 144 4.21 -11.72 11.87
CA ARG A 144 2.85 -11.30 11.53
C ARG A 144 2.82 -9.84 11.09
N VAL A 145 3.48 -8.96 11.83
CA VAL A 145 3.58 -7.55 11.47
C VAL A 145 4.22 -7.42 10.08
N ALA A 146 5.37 -8.06 9.86
CA ALA A 146 6.09 -8.03 8.58
C ALA A 146 5.24 -8.47 7.38
N VAL A 147 4.48 -9.55 7.51
CA VAL A 147 3.62 -10.10 6.44
C VAL A 147 2.36 -9.26 6.22
N THR A 148 1.86 -8.58 7.26
CA THR A 148 0.68 -7.72 7.15
C THR A 148 0.97 -6.34 6.58
N ILE A 149 2.21 -5.86 6.70
CA ILE A 149 2.63 -4.63 6.04
C ILE A 149 2.46 -4.84 4.52
N PRO A 150 1.80 -3.90 3.81
CA PRO A 150 1.59 -4.04 2.38
C PRO A 150 2.92 -3.88 1.64
N VAL A 151 3.68 -4.97 1.49
CA VAL A 151 4.92 -5.01 0.70
C VAL A 151 4.62 -4.97 -0.81
N THR A 152 3.37 -5.09 -1.24
CA THR A 152 3.02 -5.11 -2.69
C THR A 152 1.79 -4.27 -3.04
N VAL A 153 1.87 -3.60 -4.20
CA VAL A 153 0.80 -2.79 -4.82
C VAL A 153 -0.36 -3.65 -5.34
N ALA A 154 -0.17 -4.97 -5.43
CA ALA A 154 -1.12 -5.91 -6.02
C ALA A 154 -2.51 -5.91 -5.35
N SER A 155 -2.57 -5.69 -4.03
CA SER A 155 -3.87 -5.58 -3.32
C SER A 155 -4.66 -4.34 -3.74
N ALA A 156 -3.97 -3.22 -3.98
CA ALA A 156 -4.58 -2.01 -4.50
C ALA A 156 -5.07 -2.22 -5.95
N GLU A 157 -4.28 -2.88 -6.81
CA GLU A 157 -4.66 -3.18 -8.20
C GLU A 157 -5.92 -4.07 -8.28
N ARG A 158 -6.01 -5.11 -7.43
CA ARG A 158 -7.20 -5.96 -7.32
C ARG A 158 -8.43 -5.14 -6.94
N SER A 159 -8.28 -4.23 -5.97
CA SER A 159 -9.36 -3.37 -5.50
C SER A 159 -9.83 -2.39 -6.58
N PHE A 160 -8.91 -1.77 -7.32
CA PHE A 160 -9.24 -0.88 -8.44
C PHE A 160 -9.92 -1.62 -9.60
N SER A 161 -9.52 -2.85 -9.89
CA SER A 161 -10.18 -3.69 -10.89
C SER A 161 -11.64 -3.98 -10.52
N LYS A 162 -11.91 -4.31 -9.25
CA LYS A 162 -13.30 -4.48 -8.76
C LYS A 162 -14.09 -3.16 -8.78
N LEU A 163 -13.46 -2.05 -8.36
CA LEU A 163 -14.10 -0.73 -8.41
C LEU A 163 -14.51 -0.33 -9.82
N LYS A 164 -13.71 -0.63 -10.84
CA LYS A 164 -14.05 -0.39 -12.25
C LYS A 164 -15.33 -1.13 -12.69
N LEU A 165 -15.57 -2.33 -12.16
CA LEU A 165 -16.79 -3.10 -12.44
C LEU A 165 -18.01 -2.54 -11.71
N ILE A 166 -17.83 -2.08 -10.47
CA ILE A 166 -18.91 -1.57 -9.61
C ILE A 166 -19.33 -0.16 -10.05
N LYS A 167 -18.36 0.73 -10.24
CA LYS A 167 -18.54 2.12 -10.65
C LYS A 167 -18.32 2.26 -12.16
N ASN A 168 -19.39 1.99 -12.91
CA ASN A 168 -19.42 2.18 -14.36
C ASN A 168 -20.27 3.41 -14.74
N TYR A 169 -20.25 3.78 -16.02
CA TYR A 169 -20.93 4.98 -16.54
C TYR A 169 -22.42 5.05 -16.14
N LEU A 170 -23.12 3.93 -16.21
CA LEU A 170 -24.55 3.81 -15.87
C LEU A 170 -24.83 3.88 -14.36
N ARG A 171 -23.81 3.69 -13.52
CA ARG A 171 -23.91 3.67 -12.05
C ARG A 171 -23.07 4.79 -11.41
N SER A 172 -22.90 5.89 -12.11
CA SER A 172 -22.05 7.02 -11.70
C SER A 172 -22.63 7.85 -10.54
N THR A 173 -23.94 7.73 -10.25
CA THR A 173 -24.67 8.54 -9.26
C THR A 173 -24.87 7.85 -7.90
N MET A 174 -24.16 6.76 -7.60
CA MET A 174 -24.31 6.06 -6.32
C MET A 174 -23.69 6.85 -5.15
N SER A 175 -24.28 6.71 -3.95
CA SER A 175 -23.70 7.26 -2.72
C SER A 175 -22.39 6.55 -2.36
N GLN A 176 -21.49 7.24 -1.66
CA GLN A 176 -20.21 6.67 -1.25
C GLN A 176 -20.36 5.50 -0.28
N GLU A 177 -21.33 5.55 0.64
CA GLU A 177 -21.63 4.43 1.53
C GLU A 177 -21.98 3.15 0.74
N ARG A 178 -22.82 3.29 -0.29
CA ARG A 178 -23.20 2.16 -1.14
C ARG A 178 -22.02 1.66 -1.96
N LEU A 179 -21.20 2.56 -2.51
CA LEU A 179 -20.00 2.16 -3.26
C LEU A 179 -19.03 1.38 -2.37
N ASN A 180 -18.75 1.88 -1.17
CA ASN A 180 -17.84 1.25 -0.23
C ASN A 180 -18.36 -0.12 0.22
N GLY A 181 -19.67 -0.24 0.51
CA GLY A 181 -20.29 -1.52 0.86
C GLY A 181 -20.16 -2.57 -0.26
N LEU A 182 -20.47 -2.18 -1.51
CA LEU A 182 -20.33 -3.07 -2.68
C LEU A 182 -18.87 -3.43 -2.96
N ALA A 183 -17.94 -2.47 -2.82
CA ALA A 183 -16.52 -2.70 -2.99
C ALA A 183 -15.99 -3.69 -1.96
N LEU A 184 -16.37 -3.54 -0.69
CA LEU A 184 -15.96 -4.43 0.39
C LEU A 184 -16.40 -5.88 0.15
N ILE A 185 -17.67 -6.08 -0.25
CA ILE A 185 -18.23 -7.39 -0.59
C ILE A 185 -17.49 -7.99 -1.80
N SER A 186 -17.22 -7.18 -2.83
CA SER A 186 -16.58 -7.66 -4.05
C SER A 186 -15.09 -7.96 -3.89
N ILE A 187 -14.38 -7.26 -3.01
CA ILE A 187 -12.96 -7.51 -2.70
C ILE A 187 -12.86 -8.77 -1.84
N ASN A 188 -13.71 -8.89 -0.81
CA ASN A 188 -13.76 -10.04 0.11
C ASN A 188 -14.79 -11.08 -0.35
N GLN A 189 -14.78 -11.42 -1.64
CA GLN A 189 -15.78 -12.31 -2.23
C GLN A 189 -15.80 -13.70 -1.57
N GLU A 190 -14.64 -14.21 -1.14
CA GLU A 190 -14.52 -15.51 -0.49
C GLU A 190 -15.26 -15.55 0.85
N VAL A 191 -15.03 -14.55 1.71
CA VAL A 191 -15.75 -14.38 2.97
C VAL A 191 -17.23 -14.11 2.72
N SER A 192 -17.55 -13.29 1.72
CA SER A 192 -18.94 -12.93 1.40
C SER A 192 -19.77 -14.14 0.94
N ARG A 193 -19.15 -15.15 0.33
CA ARG A 193 -19.81 -16.40 -0.06
C ARG A 193 -20.17 -17.30 1.12
N GLN A 194 -19.49 -17.14 2.25
CA GLN A 194 -19.77 -17.89 3.49
C GLN A 194 -20.95 -17.29 4.26
N LEU A 195 -21.39 -16.07 3.89
CA LEU A 195 -22.50 -15.40 4.55
C LEU A 195 -23.84 -16.05 4.13
N SER A 196 -24.64 -16.45 5.13
CA SER A 196 -26.00 -16.96 4.87
C SER A 196 -26.94 -15.81 4.52
N PHE A 197 -27.62 -15.95 3.38
CA PHE A 197 -28.65 -14.99 2.96
C PHE A 197 -29.83 -14.96 3.94
N ASP A 198 -30.26 -16.13 4.43
CA ASP A 198 -31.39 -16.23 5.37
C ASP A 198 -31.11 -15.45 6.65
N GLN A 199 -29.93 -15.66 7.25
CA GLN A 199 -29.51 -14.91 8.44
C GLN A 199 -29.41 -13.40 8.18
N THR A 200 -28.98 -13.02 6.99
CA THR A 200 -28.86 -11.60 6.60
C THR A 200 -30.24 -10.96 6.44
N ILE A 201 -31.21 -11.69 5.87
CA ILE A 201 -32.60 -11.26 5.72
C ILE A 201 -33.25 -11.10 7.09
N ASP A 202 -33.09 -12.08 7.98
CA ASP A 202 -33.63 -12.03 9.34
C ASP A 202 -33.03 -10.87 10.15
N ALA A 203 -31.71 -10.67 10.08
CA ALA A 203 -31.04 -9.55 10.75
C ALA A 203 -31.52 -8.18 10.19
N PHE A 204 -31.73 -8.09 8.88
CA PHE A 204 -32.26 -6.88 8.25
C PHE A 204 -33.72 -6.63 8.66
N ALA A 205 -34.56 -7.68 8.68
CA ALA A 205 -35.94 -7.61 9.12
C ALA A 205 -36.04 -7.19 10.59
N ALA A 206 -35.22 -7.76 11.47
CA ALA A 206 -35.16 -7.40 12.89
C ALA A 206 -34.79 -5.92 13.09
N ARG A 207 -33.84 -5.38 12.30
CA ARG A 207 -33.47 -3.95 12.37
C ARG A 207 -34.54 -3.02 11.78
N LYS A 208 -35.33 -3.49 10.82
CA LYS A 208 -36.37 -2.69 10.15
C LYS A 208 -37.74 -2.79 10.83
N SER A 209 -37.93 -3.79 11.69
CA SER A 209 -39.13 -3.92 12.53
C SER A 209 -39.23 -2.66 13.39
N ARG A 210 -40.11 -1.74 12.97
CA ARG A 210 -40.50 -0.60 13.78
C ARG A 210 -41.04 -1.17 15.09
N ARG A 211 -40.48 -0.72 16.22
CA ARG A 211 -41.09 -0.88 17.55
C ARG A 211 -42.56 -0.46 17.46
N VAL A 212 -43.45 -1.43 17.33
CA VAL A 212 -44.86 -1.23 17.63
C VAL A 212 -45.01 -1.79 19.03
N ASP A 213 -44.81 -0.92 20.01
CA ASP A 213 -45.22 -1.19 21.38
C ASP A 213 -46.75 -1.13 21.37
N PHE A 214 -47.39 -2.28 21.58
CA PHE A 214 -48.84 -2.39 21.83
C PHE A 214 -49.14 -2.12 23.30
#